data_AF-A0AA43TV05-F1
#
_entry.id   AF-A0AA43TV05-F1
#
_cell.length_a   1.000
_cell.length_b   1.000
_cell.length_c   1.000
_cell.angle_alpha   90.00
_cell.angle_beta   90.00
_cell.angle_gamma   90.00
#
_symmetry.space_group_name_H-M   'P 1'
#
loop_
_entity.id
_entity.type
_entity.pdbx_description
1 polymer ?
#
loop_
_entity_poly.entity_id
_entity_poly.type
_entity_poly.pdbx_seq_one_letter_code
_entity_poly.pdbx_strand_id
1 'polypeptide(L)'
;MPFLPQTQRHPPSQRHATDSGASGTKQRYLIENDPTVARPYRRLSFHTIPNMSQEKDTTRAVFRADYGICLYAYALSYQGAQKVLRAQAMRHSWAPIDLAIGDMCQDQENPFNCIGVFPTLVDSHKTAGVMMRDSNIDQYPSDQVRTVAYTANMIHSVRLNQQRLLNGEEPQSQWLDDPPPQVDPGPTRHRVVDLHEGHNPNWIPDGSVFASEEERRQKES
;
A
#
# COMPACT_ATOMS: atom_id res chain seq x y z
N MET A 1 46.55 -46.32 -6.69
CA MET A 1 46.74 -45.57 -5.43
C MET A 1 46.50 -44.09 -5.72
N PRO A 2 45.90 -43.32 -4.79
CA PRO A 2 44.45 -43.18 -4.68
C PRO A 2 43.98 -41.71 -4.71
N PHE A 3 42.65 -41.56 -4.74
CA PHE A 3 41.84 -40.36 -4.46
C PHE A 3 42.40 -39.42 -3.39
N LEU A 4 42.21 -38.11 -3.59
CA LEU A 4 41.96 -37.07 -2.56
C LEU A 4 41.45 -35.78 -3.25
N PRO A 5 40.64 -34.93 -2.59
CA PRO A 5 39.19 -35.11 -2.56
C PRO A 5 38.41 -33.90 -3.11
N GLN A 6 37.13 -34.14 -3.43
CA GLN A 6 36.16 -33.09 -3.63
C GLN A 6 36.11 -32.17 -2.40
N THR A 7 36.29 -30.87 -2.61
CA THR A 7 35.99 -29.84 -1.61
C THR A 7 34.51 -29.96 -1.26
N GLN A 8 34.25 -30.38 -0.01
CA GLN A 8 32.92 -30.46 0.56
C GLN A 8 32.22 -29.10 0.41
N ARG A 9 31.10 -29.08 -0.31
CA ARG A 9 30.13 -28.00 -0.19
C ARG A 9 29.56 -28.09 1.21
N HIS A 10 29.92 -27.12 2.07
CA HIS A 10 29.26 -26.93 3.34
C HIS A 10 27.75 -26.72 3.08
N PRO A 11 26.86 -27.44 3.79
CA PRO A 11 25.45 -27.08 3.79
C PRO A 11 25.31 -25.68 4.39
N PRO A 12 24.36 -24.84 3.92
CA PRO A 12 24.07 -23.58 4.61
C PRO A 12 23.72 -23.94 6.05
N SER A 13 24.52 -23.44 6.98
CA SER A 13 24.27 -23.63 8.41
C SER A 13 22.84 -23.17 8.68
N GLN A 14 21.98 -24.08 9.11
CA GLN A 14 20.76 -23.73 9.81
C GLN A 14 21.17 -23.05 11.11
N ARG A 15 21.47 -21.75 11.03
CA ARG A 15 21.38 -20.89 12.18
C ARG A 15 19.90 -20.68 12.40
N HIS A 16 19.33 -21.55 13.23
CA HIS A 16 18.18 -21.21 14.02
C HIS A 16 18.47 -19.83 14.62
N ALA A 17 17.83 -18.80 14.07
CA ALA A 17 17.74 -17.51 14.72
C ALA A 17 17.01 -17.78 16.02
N THR A 18 17.77 -17.90 17.10
CA THR A 18 17.23 -17.83 18.45
C THR A 18 16.65 -16.44 18.59
N ASP A 19 15.34 -16.37 18.37
CA ASP A 19 14.48 -15.25 18.67
C ASP A 19 14.75 -14.77 20.09
N SER A 20 15.48 -13.66 20.17
CA SER A 20 15.70 -12.92 21.39
C SER A 20 15.91 -11.47 21.01
N GLY A 21 14.81 -10.77 20.81
CA GLY A 21 14.79 -9.30 20.90
C GLY A 21 14.04 -8.53 19.83
N ALA A 22 12.80 -8.89 19.51
CA ALA A 22 11.65 -7.96 19.44
C ALA A 22 10.40 -8.68 18.89
N SER A 23 9.69 -9.39 19.76
CA SER A 23 8.23 -9.50 19.62
C SER A 23 7.66 -8.10 19.90
N GLY A 24 7.79 -7.20 18.92
CA GLY A 24 7.37 -5.81 19.03
C GLY A 24 5.93 -5.70 18.57
N THR A 25 5.03 -5.31 19.46
CA THR A 25 3.70 -4.86 19.07
C THR A 25 3.83 -3.82 17.97
N LYS A 26 3.26 -4.07 16.78
CA LYS A 26 3.26 -3.06 15.72
C LYS A 26 2.26 -1.98 16.13
N GLN A 27 2.77 -0.84 16.57
CA GLN A 27 1.91 0.29 16.90
C GLN A 27 1.28 0.87 15.64
N ARG A 28 0.00 1.20 15.73
CA ARG A 28 -0.70 2.05 14.78
C ARG A 28 -1.25 3.27 15.49
N TYR A 29 -1.22 4.39 14.78
CA TYR A 29 -1.84 5.65 15.19
C TYR A 29 -3.14 5.79 14.44
N LEU A 30 -4.21 6.07 15.17
CA LEU A 30 -5.54 6.26 14.61
C LEU A 30 -5.91 7.73 14.67
N ILE A 31 -6.40 8.25 13.55
CA ILE A 31 -6.97 9.58 13.39
C ILE A 31 -8.47 9.37 13.30
N GLU A 32 -9.17 9.68 14.39
CA GLU A 32 -10.63 9.50 14.47
C GLU A 32 -11.36 10.70 13.84
N ASN A 33 -12.52 10.43 13.24
CA ASN A 33 -13.37 11.44 12.60
C ASN A 33 -12.65 12.26 11.52
N ASP A 34 -11.80 11.63 10.72
CA ASP A 34 -11.16 12.28 9.58
C ASP A 34 -12.20 12.51 8.46
N PRO A 35 -12.52 13.77 8.12
CA PRO A 35 -13.56 14.08 7.17
C PRO A 35 -13.15 13.83 5.71
N THR A 36 -11.88 13.50 5.47
CA THR A 36 -11.35 13.21 4.14
C THR A 36 -11.38 11.71 3.79
N VAL A 37 -11.71 10.87 4.77
CA VAL A 37 -11.78 9.41 4.62
C VAL A 37 -13.08 8.99 3.94
N ALA A 38 -12.99 8.42 2.74
CA ALA A 38 -14.14 7.83 2.06
C ALA A 38 -14.69 6.63 2.86
N ARG A 39 -16.01 6.40 2.82
CA ARG A 39 -16.64 5.24 3.48
C ARG A 39 -16.13 3.91 2.93
N PRO A 40 -16.13 2.80 3.71
CA PRO A 40 -15.53 1.52 3.31
C PRO A 40 -15.97 1.00 1.93
N TYR A 41 -17.24 1.13 1.57
CA TYR A 41 -17.75 0.67 0.26
C TYR A 41 -17.28 1.51 -0.94
N ARG A 42 -16.67 2.69 -0.72
CA ARG A 42 -16.03 3.52 -1.75
C ARG A 42 -14.52 3.29 -1.85
N ARG A 43 -13.96 2.45 -0.97
CA ARG A 43 -12.51 2.21 -0.92
C ARG A 43 -12.11 1.12 -1.89
N LEU A 44 -11.03 1.37 -2.60
CA LEU A 44 -10.30 0.32 -3.30
C LEU A 44 -9.15 -0.09 -2.38
N SER A 45 -9.16 -1.32 -1.90
CA SER A 45 -8.09 -1.84 -1.05
C SER A 45 -7.35 -2.92 -1.82
N PHE A 46 -6.04 -2.73 -1.95
CA PHE A 46 -5.13 -3.70 -2.54
C PHE A 46 -4.08 -4.06 -1.50
N HIS A 47 -3.78 -5.35 -1.37
CA HIS A 47 -2.74 -5.88 -0.46
C HIS A 47 -3.01 -5.67 1.04
N THR A 48 -2.02 -5.93 1.89
CA THR A 48 -2.12 -5.93 3.36
C THR A 48 -2.58 -4.58 3.92
N ILE A 49 -3.88 -4.47 4.18
CA ILE A 49 -4.47 -3.34 4.90
C ILE A 49 -4.47 -3.61 6.42
N PRO A 50 -4.34 -2.58 7.27
CA PRO A 50 -4.54 -2.76 8.69
C PRO A 50 -5.99 -3.20 8.95
N ASN A 51 -6.20 -4.07 9.94
CA ASN A 51 -7.55 -4.50 10.31
C ASN A 51 -8.35 -3.33 10.93
N MET A 52 -9.32 -2.79 10.20
CA MET A 52 -10.16 -1.67 10.63
C MET A 52 -11.53 -2.08 11.17
N SER A 53 -11.79 -3.37 11.42
CA SER A 53 -13.14 -3.86 11.76
C SER A 53 -13.73 -3.32 13.06
N GLN A 54 -12.87 -2.89 13.98
CA GLN A 54 -13.24 -2.31 15.27
C GLN A 54 -13.25 -0.78 15.26
N GLU A 55 -12.91 -0.15 14.13
CA GLU A 55 -12.77 1.29 14.02
C GLU A 55 -13.97 1.90 13.29
N LYS A 56 -14.23 3.19 13.55
CA LYS A 56 -15.27 3.93 12.81
C LYS A 56 -14.90 4.04 11.33
N ASP A 57 -15.92 4.13 10.48
CA ASP A 57 -15.75 4.36 9.04
C ASP A 57 -14.97 5.63 8.71
N THR A 58 -14.93 6.61 9.61
CA THR A 58 -14.19 7.86 9.44
C THR A 58 -12.77 7.83 10.02
N THR A 59 -12.29 6.66 10.42
CA THR A 59 -10.96 6.52 11.02
C THR A 59 -9.90 6.28 9.95
N ARG A 60 -8.79 7.02 10.04
CA ARG A 60 -7.55 6.75 9.29
C ARG A 60 -6.50 6.14 10.21
N ALA A 61 -5.81 5.11 9.74
CA ALA A 61 -4.68 4.50 10.42
C ALA A 61 -3.37 4.95 9.78
N VAL A 62 -2.38 5.24 10.62
CA VAL A 62 -0.96 5.40 10.27
C VAL A 62 -0.20 4.28 10.98
N PHE A 63 0.55 3.49 10.23
CA PHE A 63 1.13 2.25 10.77
C PHE A 63 2.49 1.98 10.14
N ARG A 64 3.32 1.18 10.82
CA ARG A 64 4.54 0.65 10.19
C ARG A 64 4.13 -0.31 9.08
N ALA A 65 4.41 0.06 7.84
CA ALA A 65 4.12 -0.77 6.68
C ALA A 65 5.22 -1.82 6.53
N ASP A 66 4.81 -3.07 6.36
CA ASP A 66 5.73 -4.16 6.06
C ASP A 66 6.05 -4.21 4.56
N TYR A 67 5.07 -3.88 3.72
CA TYR A 67 5.22 -3.87 2.28
C TYR A 67 4.41 -2.72 1.68
N GLY A 68 4.76 -2.32 0.46
CA GLY A 68 4.02 -1.32 -0.29
C GLY A 68 4.06 -1.63 -1.78
N ILE A 69 2.90 -1.91 -2.36
CA ILE A 69 2.67 -2.05 -3.81
C ILE A 69 1.61 -1.03 -4.23
N CYS A 70 1.50 -0.73 -5.53
CA CYS A 70 0.56 0.26 -6.07
C CYS A 70 0.86 1.66 -5.49
N LEU A 71 2.15 1.98 -5.44
CA LEU A 71 2.70 3.15 -4.77
C LEU A 71 2.43 4.44 -5.59
N TYR A 72 1.30 5.11 -5.33
CA TYR A 72 0.95 6.36 -6.03
C TYR A 72 1.79 7.57 -5.60
N ALA A 73 2.23 7.61 -4.34
CA ALA A 73 3.08 8.65 -3.80
C ALA A 73 3.90 8.13 -2.63
N TYR A 74 5.07 8.75 -2.41
CA TYR A 74 5.94 8.48 -1.28
C TYR A 74 6.59 9.77 -0.78
N ALA A 75 6.92 9.80 0.50
CA ALA A 75 7.79 10.79 1.09
C ALA A 75 9.05 10.10 1.60
N LEU A 76 10.21 10.57 1.17
CA LEU A 76 11.49 10.05 1.63
C LEU A 76 12.23 11.15 2.40
N SER A 77 12.86 10.77 3.51
CA SER A 77 13.92 11.59 4.07
C SER A 77 15.10 11.64 3.09
N TYR A 78 15.95 12.66 3.21
CA TYR A 78 17.14 12.76 2.37
C TYR A 78 18.01 11.48 2.39
N GLN A 79 18.23 10.92 3.58
CA GLN A 79 18.95 9.65 3.74
C GLN A 79 18.18 8.46 3.14
N GLY A 80 16.85 8.44 3.27
CA GLY A 80 15.99 7.44 2.64
C GLY A 80 16.14 7.45 1.11
N ALA A 81 16.15 8.64 0.50
CA ALA A 81 16.35 8.79 -0.93
C ALA A 81 17.73 8.27 -1.39
N GLN A 82 18.81 8.58 -0.66
CA GLN A 82 20.14 8.05 -0.97
C GLN A 82 20.19 6.52 -0.89
N LYS A 83 19.53 5.93 0.12
CA LYS A 83 19.44 4.47 0.27
C LYS A 83 18.62 3.84 -0.87
N VAL A 84 17.50 4.44 -1.28
CA VAL A 84 16.71 3.98 -2.44
C VAL A 84 17.56 4.02 -3.69
N LEU A 85 18.20 5.14 -4.00
CA LEU A 85 19.06 5.26 -5.18
C LEU A 85 20.19 4.23 -5.18
N ARG A 86 20.87 4.03 -4.03
CA ARG A 86 21.92 3.01 -3.90
C ARG A 86 21.38 1.60 -4.10
N ALA A 87 20.24 1.27 -3.47
CA ALA A 87 19.65 -0.06 -3.59
C ALA A 87 19.22 -0.35 -5.02
N GLN A 88 18.56 0.60 -5.70
CA GLN A 88 18.12 0.45 -7.09
C GLN A 88 19.28 0.40 -8.08
N ALA A 89 20.37 1.15 -7.84
CA ALA A 89 21.55 1.11 -8.70
C ALA A 89 22.37 -0.20 -8.56
N MET A 90 22.35 -0.81 -7.37
CA MET A 90 23.14 -2.01 -7.09
C MET A 90 22.35 -3.32 -7.27
N ARG A 91 21.03 -3.30 -7.05
CA ARG A 91 20.18 -4.47 -7.28
C ARG A 91 19.95 -4.61 -8.79
N HIS A 92 20.31 -5.77 -9.35
CA HIS A 92 19.74 -6.21 -10.63
C HIS A 92 18.30 -6.66 -10.38
N SER A 93 17.40 -5.70 -10.17
CA SER A 93 15.97 -5.99 -10.07
C SER A 93 15.29 -5.59 -11.37
N TRP A 94 14.64 -6.56 -12.02
CA TRP A 94 13.73 -6.33 -13.14
C TRP A 94 12.32 -5.97 -12.67
N ALA A 95 12.10 -5.93 -11.34
CA ALA A 95 10.79 -5.64 -10.78
C ALA A 95 10.41 -4.16 -11.00
N PRO A 96 9.11 -3.86 -11.17
CA PRO A 96 8.57 -2.52 -11.03
C PRO A 96 9.08 -1.81 -9.77
N ILE A 97 9.26 -0.50 -9.88
CA ILE A 97 9.88 0.33 -8.83
C ILE A 97 9.13 0.26 -7.49
N ASP A 98 7.80 0.12 -7.52
CA ASP A 98 6.99 0.01 -6.31
C ASP A 98 7.25 -1.31 -5.56
N LEU A 99 7.34 -2.44 -6.27
CA LEU A 99 7.78 -3.71 -5.67
C LEU A 99 9.19 -3.61 -5.12
N ALA A 100 10.11 -3.01 -5.88
CA ALA A 100 11.50 -2.91 -5.45
C ALA A 100 11.65 -2.02 -4.20
N ILE A 101 10.82 -1.00 -4.02
CA ILE A 101 10.75 -0.20 -2.79
C ILE A 101 10.03 -0.98 -1.67
N GLY A 102 8.96 -1.71 -1.98
CA GLY A 102 8.26 -2.58 -1.03
C GLY A 102 9.21 -3.61 -0.40
N ASP A 103 10.07 -4.24 -1.19
CA ASP A 103 11.06 -5.20 -0.71
C ASP A 103 12.04 -4.56 0.30
N MET A 104 12.32 -3.27 0.15
CA MET A 104 13.19 -2.54 1.08
C MET A 104 12.51 -2.27 2.43
N CYS A 105 11.18 -2.31 2.50
CA CYS A 105 10.42 -2.23 3.76
C CYS A 105 10.47 -3.53 4.57
N GLN A 106 10.63 -4.66 3.88
CA GLN A 106 10.78 -6.00 4.47
C GLN A 106 12.24 -6.38 4.77
N ASP A 107 13.21 -5.71 4.14
CA ASP A 107 14.63 -6.00 4.27
C ASP A 107 15.10 -5.87 5.73
N GLN A 108 15.45 -7.01 6.35
CA GLN A 108 15.93 -7.05 7.73
C GLN A 108 17.41 -6.64 7.86
N GLU A 109 18.19 -6.71 6.79
CA GLU A 109 19.61 -6.36 6.81
C GLU A 109 19.81 -4.85 6.67
N ASN A 110 18.95 -4.18 5.90
CA ASN A 110 18.97 -2.72 5.74
C ASN A 110 17.57 -2.12 5.91
N PRO A 111 16.99 -2.15 7.12
CA PRO A 111 15.59 -1.84 7.33
C PRO A 111 15.27 -0.39 7.00
N PHE A 112 14.33 -0.21 6.08
CA PHE A 112 13.61 1.05 5.95
C PHE A 112 12.57 1.16 7.06
N ASN A 113 12.43 2.36 7.62
CA ASN A 113 11.28 2.66 8.47
C ASN A 113 10.12 3.09 7.57
N CYS A 114 9.40 2.12 7.03
CA CYS A 114 8.26 2.38 6.15
C CYS A 114 7.02 2.69 6.98
N ILE A 115 6.40 3.82 6.68
CA ILE A 115 5.16 4.27 7.31
C ILE A 115 4.08 4.32 6.23
N GLY A 116 3.03 3.54 6.45
CA GLY A 116 1.84 3.50 5.60
C GLY A 116 0.68 4.26 6.22
N VAL A 117 -0.25 4.67 5.36
CA VAL A 117 -1.49 5.34 5.77
C VAL A 117 -2.66 4.64 5.09
N PHE A 118 -3.69 4.29 5.86
CA PHE A 118 -4.90 3.64 5.36
C PHE A 118 -6.17 4.29 5.92
N PRO A 119 -7.15 4.67 5.08
CA PRO A 119 -7.10 4.70 3.62
C PRO A 119 -5.97 5.60 3.08
N THR A 120 -5.64 5.51 1.80
CA THR A 120 -4.55 6.28 1.18
C THR A 120 -4.89 7.77 1.12
N LEU A 121 -3.85 8.62 1.04
CA LEU A 121 -4.00 10.07 0.83
C LEU A 121 -3.90 10.45 -0.66
N VAL A 122 -3.21 9.62 -1.44
CA VAL A 122 -3.03 9.79 -2.89
C VAL A 122 -3.43 8.49 -3.56
N ASP A 123 -4.20 8.59 -4.63
CA ASP A 123 -4.68 7.43 -5.37
C ASP A 123 -4.83 7.71 -6.87
N SER A 124 -5.08 6.65 -7.62
CA SER A 124 -5.36 6.70 -9.04
C SER A 124 -6.64 7.48 -9.34
N HIS A 125 -6.53 8.39 -10.30
CA HIS A 125 -7.68 9.06 -10.90
C HIS A 125 -8.13 8.29 -12.14
N LYS A 126 -9.41 7.96 -12.19
CA LYS A 126 -10.06 7.24 -13.29
C LYS A 126 -10.96 8.22 -14.04
N THR A 127 -10.63 8.49 -15.30
CA THR A 127 -11.36 9.45 -16.12
C THR A 127 -12.68 8.86 -16.62
N ALA A 128 -13.65 9.73 -16.94
CA ALA A 128 -14.82 9.32 -17.72
C ALA A 128 -14.38 8.87 -19.13
N GLY A 129 -15.07 7.89 -19.69
CA GLY A 129 -14.76 7.28 -20.98
C GLY A 129 -14.43 5.80 -20.89
N VAL A 130 -13.82 5.28 -21.96
CA VAL A 130 -13.50 3.84 -22.11
C VAL A 130 -12.51 3.39 -21.02
N MET A 131 -12.90 2.37 -20.26
CA MET A 131 -12.17 1.89 -19.09
C MET A 131 -10.84 1.19 -19.42
N MET A 132 -10.70 0.66 -20.65
CA MET A 132 -9.43 0.09 -21.16
C MET A 132 -8.24 1.07 -21.08
N ARG A 133 -8.50 2.37 -20.92
CA ARG A 133 -7.46 3.41 -20.81
C ARG A 133 -6.91 3.59 -19.39
N ASP A 134 -7.50 2.93 -18.39
CA ASP A 134 -7.21 3.19 -16.99
C ASP A 134 -5.89 2.58 -16.50
N SER A 135 -5.57 1.38 -16.99
CA SER A 135 -4.34 0.67 -16.67
C SER A 135 -4.09 -0.41 -17.72
N ASN A 136 -2.83 -0.67 -18.05
CA ASN A 136 -2.43 -1.81 -18.89
C ASN A 136 -2.29 -3.11 -18.08
N ILE A 137 -2.45 -3.05 -16.75
CA ILE A 137 -2.50 -4.25 -15.88
C ILE A 137 -3.91 -4.82 -15.78
N ASP A 138 -4.93 -3.97 -15.94
CA ASP A 138 -6.33 -4.34 -15.82
C ASP A 138 -6.88 -4.71 -17.20
N GLN A 139 -7.56 -5.85 -17.31
CA GLN A 139 -8.22 -6.26 -18.54
C GLN A 139 -9.68 -5.83 -18.52
N TYR A 140 -9.97 -4.62 -19.01
CA TYR A 140 -11.33 -4.15 -19.23
C TYR A 140 -11.78 -4.44 -20.67
N PRO A 141 -13.00 -4.94 -20.88
CA PRO A 141 -13.63 -4.98 -22.20
C PRO A 141 -13.68 -3.58 -22.83
N SER A 142 -13.50 -3.51 -24.17
CA SER A 142 -13.41 -2.24 -24.90
C SER A 142 -14.71 -1.44 -24.92
N ASP A 143 -15.84 -2.08 -24.63
CA ASP A 143 -17.18 -1.50 -24.59
C ASP A 143 -17.57 -0.94 -23.21
N GLN A 144 -16.79 -1.22 -22.17
CA GLN A 144 -17.05 -0.65 -20.84
C GLN A 144 -16.66 0.83 -20.78
N VAL A 145 -17.67 1.66 -20.54
CA VAL A 145 -17.53 3.11 -20.46
C VAL A 145 -17.93 3.60 -19.07
N ARG A 146 -17.01 4.32 -18.43
CA ARG A 146 -17.26 5.05 -17.18
C ARG A 146 -17.93 6.38 -17.49
N THR A 147 -19.09 6.62 -16.91
CA THR A 147 -19.84 7.88 -17.09
C THR A 147 -19.26 9.03 -16.26
N VAL A 148 -18.79 8.76 -15.04
CA VAL A 148 -18.32 9.78 -14.09
C VAL A 148 -16.88 9.50 -13.69
N ALA A 149 -16.03 10.52 -13.81
CA ALA A 149 -14.64 10.44 -13.34
C ALA A 149 -14.58 10.45 -11.80
N TYR A 150 -13.64 9.71 -11.22
CA TYR A 150 -13.43 9.69 -9.77
C TYR A 150 -11.97 9.41 -9.42
N THR A 151 -11.60 9.66 -8.17
CA THR A 151 -10.30 9.26 -7.62
C THR A 151 -10.53 8.31 -6.46
N ALA A 152 -9.90 7.14 -6.46
CA ALA A 152 -10.19 6.13 -5.45
C ALA A 152 -9.83 6.60 -4.02
N ASN A 153 -10.45 5.98 -3.01
CA ASN A 153 -10.12 6.13 -1.57
C ASN A 153 -10.27 7.52 -0.93
N MET A 154 -10.72 8.54 -1.66
CA MET A 154 -10.87 9.91 -1.16
C MET A 154 -12.26 10.49 -1.43
N ILE A 155 -12.60 11.53 -0.67
CA ILE A 155 -13.85 12.29 -0.82
C ILE A 155 -13.62 13.50 -1.74
N HIS A 156 -12.55 14.26 -1.47
CA HIS A 156 -12.23 15.51 -2.17
C HIS A 156 -11.04 15.28 -3.10
N SER A 157 -11.29 14.93 -4.36
CA SER A 157 -10.22 14.79 -5.34
C SER A 157 -9.65 16.15 -5.73
N VAL A 158 -8.34 16.33 -5.57
CA VAL A 158 -7.63 17.53 -6.07
C VAL A 158 -7.80 17.65 -7.58
N ARG A 159 -7.78 16.54 -8.32
CA ARG A 159 -7.91 16.55 -9.79
C ARG A 159 -9.29 17.02 -10.25
N LEU A 160 -10.35 16.65 -9.53
CA LEU A 160 -11.71 17.12 -9.83
C LEU A 160 -11.99 18.53 -9.29
N ASN A 161 -11.26 18.96 -8.25
CA ASN A 161 -11.42 20.26 -7.62
C ASN A 161 -10.36 21.29 -8.04
N GLN A 162 -9.53 21.01 -9.04
CA GLN A 162 -8.38 21.85 -9.38
C GLN A 162 -8.76 23.31 -9.58
N GLN A 163 -9.81 23.59 -10.37
CA GLN A 163 -10.25 24.96 -10.61
C GLN A 163 -10.76 25.65 -9.35
N ARG A 164 -11.53 24.93 -8.51
CA ARG A 164 -12.05 25.44 -7.23
C ARG A 164 -10.90 25.83 -6.31
N LEU A 165 -9.93 24.94 -6.14
CA LEU A 165 -8.77 25.16 -5.28
C LEU A 165 -7.91 26.33 -5.79
N LEU A 166 -7.71 26.46 -7.10
CA LEU A 166 -6.99 27.61 -7.69
C LEU A 166 -7.73 28.93 -7.49
N ASN A 167 -9.06 28.91 -7.41
CA ASN A 167 -9.90 30.07 -7.13
C ASN A 167 -10.01 30.37 -5.62
N GLY A 168 -9.43 29.55 -4.74
CA GLY A 168 -9.60 29.67 -3.29
C GLY A 168 -10.98 29.24 -2.79
N GLU A 169 -11.71 28.45 -3.58
CA GLU A 169 -13.00 27.88 -3.20
C GLU A 169 -12.82 26.56 -2.44
N GLU A 170 -13.79 26.24 -1.58
CA GLU A 170 -13.85 24.95 -0.89
C GLU A 170 -14.00 23.78 -1.88
N PRO A 171 -13.30 22.65 -1.65
CA PRO A 171 -13.41 21.48 -2.51
C PRO A 171 -14.77 20.80 -2.35
N GLN A 172 -15.38 20.44 -3.46
CA GLN A 172 -16.59 19.63 -3.49
C GLN A 172 -16.27 18.14 -3.37
N SER A 173 -17.16 17.41 -2.70
CA SER A 173 -17.14 15.95 -2.70
C SER A 173 -17.36 15.44 -4.12
N GLN A 174 -16.59 14.42 -4.53
CA GLN A 174 -16.84 13.73 -5.80
C GLN A 174 -18.03 12.76 -5.72
N TRP A 175 -18.53 12.47 -4.52
CA TRP A 175 -19.67 11.58 -4.29
C TRP A 175 -20.89 12.39 -3.86
N LEU A 176 -21.80 12.67 -4.80
CA LEU A 176 -22.98 13.50 -4.55
C LEU A 176 -24.08 12.78 -3.75
N ASP A 177 -24.14 11.46 -3.91
CA ASP A 177 -25.05 10.54 -3.21
C ASP A 177 -24.53 10.11 -1.83
N ASP A 178 -23.30 10.52 -1.51
CA ASP A 178 -22.56 10.13 -0.32
C ASP A 178 -21.83 11.37 0.22
N PRO A 179 -22.57 12.28 0.88
CA PRO A 179 -21.98 13.51 1.38
C PRO A 179 -20.89 13.19 2.41
N PRO A 180 -19.85 14.05 2.52
CA PRO A 180 -18.79 13.86 3.48
C PRO A 180 -19.37 13.67 4.89
N PRO A 181 -18.73 12.84 5.74
CA PRO A 181 -19.10 12.77 7.15
C PRO A 181 -19.12 14.18 7.74
N GLN A 182 -20.21 14.55 8.43
CA GLN A 182 -20.24 15.83 9.14
C GLN A 182 -19.13 15.80 10.21
N VAL A 183 -18.20 16.75 10.11
CA VAL A 183 -17.12 16.90 11.08
C VAL A 183 -17.77 17.41 12.36
N ASP A 184 -17.77 16.60 13.43
CA ASP A 184 -18.05 17.14 14.75
C ASP A 184 -16.92 18.15 15.06
N PRO A 185 -17.21 19.43 15.35
CA PRO A 185 -16.19 20.48 15.55
C PRO A 185 -15.27 20.24 16.76
N GLY A 186 -15.40 19.11 17.45
CA GLY A 186 -14.45 18.64 18.43
C GLY A 186 -13.06 18.40 17.84
N PRO A 187 -12.01 18.40 18.68
CA PRO A 187 -10.65 18.15 18.23
C PRO A 187 -10.53 16.77 17.59
N THR A 188 -9.81 16.68 16.47
CA THR A 188 -9.37 15.39 15.90
C THR A 188 -8.67 14.60 16.99
N ARG A 189 -9.23 13.44 17.34
CA ARG A 189 -8.67 12.59 18.40
C ARG A 189 -7.68 11.64 17.77
N HIS A 190 -6.50 11.58 18.38
CA HIS A 190 -5.45 10.63 18.01
C HIS A 190 -5.32 9.58 19.09
N ARG A 191 -5.30 8.31 18.70
CA ARG A 191 -5.13 7.17 19.62
C ARG A 191 -4.02 6.25 19.13
N VAL A 192 -3.15 5.82 20.03
CA VAL A 192 -2.15 4.78 19.76
C VAL A 192 -2.76 3.43 20.11
N VAL A 193 -2.61 2.45 19.23
CA VAL A 193 -3.07 1.08 19.44
C VAL A 193 -1.93 0.13 19.17
N ASP A 194 -1.63 -0.73 20.13
CA ASP A 194 -0.70 -1.84 19.96
C ASP A 194 -1.39 -2.98 19.18
N LEU A 195 -0.81 -3.41 18.06
CA LEU A 195 -1.23 -4.64 17.41
C LEU A 195 -0.61 -5.82 18.16
N HIS A 196 -1.46 -6.64 18.78
CA HIS A 196 -1.10 -8.04 19.09
C HIS A 196 -1.12 -8.82 17.76
N GLU A 197 -0.06 -9.59 17.48
CA GLU A 197 0.15 -10.30 16.21
C GLU A 197 -1.03 -11.23 15.86
N GLY A 198 -1.99 -10.68 15.12
CA GLY A 198 -3.02 -11.41 14.40
C GLY A 198 -2.76 -11.23 12.90
N HIS A 199 -1.73 -11.91 12.39
CA HIS A 199 -1.54 -12.05 10.95
C HIS A 199 -2.73 -12.84 10.42
N ASN A 200 -3.65 -12.21 9.69
CA ASN A 200 -4.66 -12.93 8.92
C ASN A 200 -4.20 -12.97 7.45
N PRO A 201 -3.48 -14.02 7.02
CA PRO A 201 -3.00 -14.16 5.65
C PRO A 201 -4.12 -14.39 4.62
N ASN A 202 -5.38 -14.56 5.05
CA ASN A 202 -6.48 -15.00 4.18
C ASN A 202 -7.50 -13.91 3.82
N TRP A 203 -7.17 -12.62 3.95
CA TRP A 203 -8.06 -11.58 3.41
C TRP A 203 -7.73 -11.29 1.93
N ILE A 204 -8.04 -12.28 1.10
CA ILE A 204 -8.16 -12.12 -0.35
C ILE A 204 -9.66 -11.90 -0.60
N PRO A 205 -10.11 -10.75 -1.15
CA PRO A 205 -11.50 -10.61 -1.59
C PRO A 205 -11.80 -11.70 -2.62
N ASP A 206 -12.90 -12.43 -2.43
CA ASP A 206 -13.39 -13.45 -3.37
C ASP A 206 -13.36 -12.87 -4.80
N GLY A 207 -12.48 -13.40 -5.64
CA GLY A 207 -12.35 -13.00 -7.05
C GLY A 207 -10.97 -12.53 -7.50
N SER A 208 -9.99 -12.33 -6.62
CA SER A 208 -8.60 -12.08 -7.08
C SER A 208 -7.87 -13.40 -7.37
N VAL A 209 -7.85 -13.78 -8.66
CA VAL A 209 -6.99 -14.86 -9.16
C VAL A 209 -5.57 -14.28 -9.26
N PHE A 210 -4.68 -14.68 -8.36
CA PHE A 210 -3.25 -14.41 -8.51
C PHE A 210 -2.56 -15.62 -9.13
N ALA A 211 -1.68 -15.33 -10.08
CA ALA A 211 -0.87 -16.34 -10.73
C ALA A 211 -0.02 -17.09 -9.69
N SER A 212 0.00 -18.42 -9.78
CA SER A 212 0.76 -19.25 -8.86
C SER A 212 2.27 -19.00 -9.00
N GLU A 213 3.07 -19.36 -7.99
CA GLU A 213 4.54 -19.31 -8.09
C GLU A 213 5.09 -20.08 -9.30
N GLU A 214 4.33 -21.05 -9.81
CA GLU A 214 4.66 -21.84 -10.99
C GLU A 214 4.50 -21.05 -12.30
N GLU A 215 3.49 -20.17 -12.39
CA GLU A 215 3.30 -19.25 -13.52
C GLU A 215 4.34 -18.12 -13.56
N ARG A 216 4.91 -17.74 -12.41
CA ARG A 216 6.03 -16.78 -12.36
C ARG A 216 7.32 -17.37 -12.93
N ARG A 217 7.60 -18.65 -12.66
CA ARG A 217 8.81 -19.34 -13.16
C ARG A 217 8.75 -19.63 -14.67
N GLN A 218 7.56 -19.82 -15.24
CA GLN A 218 7.41 -20.04 -16.69
C GLN A 218 7.59 -18.78 -17.55
N LYS A 219 7.53 -17.58 -16.96
CA LYS A 219 7.83 -16.31 -17.67
C LYS A 219 9.31 -15.93 -17.66
N GLU A 220 10.14 -16.67 -16.93
CA GLU A 220 11.59 -16.43 -16.80
C GLU A 220 12.45 -17.42 -17.62
N SER A 221 11.82 -18.27 -18.45
CA SER A 221 12.47 -19.17 -19.42
C SER A 221 12.15 -18.76 -20.85
#